data_AF-A0A146EXY1-F1
#
_entry.id   AF-A0A146EXY1-F1
#
_cell.length_a   1.000
_cell.length_b   1.000
_cell.length_c   1.000
_cell.angle_alpha   90.00
_cell.angle_beta   90.00
_cell.angle_gamma   90.00
#
_symmetry.space_group_name_H-M   'P 1'
#
loop_
_entity.id
_entity.type
_entity.pdbx_description
1 polymer ?
#
loop_
_entity_poly.entity_id
_entity_poly.type
_entity_poly.pdbx_seq_one_letter_code
_entity_poly.pdbx_strand_id
1 'polypeptide(L)'
;MRVAQGLALTTLELTTISFVVVFLVTSFCWRFKPSDISSTLTLHANTDINIIREQHCPYPSQEWHETPLDFVCDDVSFCAVHWHYYTEILRKMHIPMFSRPMTAKPRDRIVSDNFPITDLKADCIATPVLLAFGSMFMLAWNFHFPSPVEHLLWRIASIYNLVFTVIGGLHAGYCDKILLPREYKRRMVLPLSTVKTSTNPSRQRSCLRNLAAKLRNIDPYRNPKREVPLRVLFPTSVLCAAYCVGRAYVLTEDFIGLRSLPASAFQTVSWSDYVPHL
;
A
#
# COMPACT_ATOMS: atom_id res chain seq x y z
N MET A 1 14.02 26.85 -16.11
CA MET A 1 13.81 25.38 -16.18
C MET A 1 14.02 24.94 -17.62
N ARG A 2 14.69 23.81 -17.92
CA ARG A 2 15.08 23.39 -19.30
C ARG A 2 13.98 23.55 -20.34
N VAL A 3 12.74 23.17 -19.99
CA VAL A 3 11.54 23.31 -20.83
C VAL A 3 11.26 24.77 -21.23
N ALA A 4 11.44 25.73 -20.32
CA ALA A 4 11.22 27.15 -20.60
C ALA A 4 12.31 27.77 -21.51
N GLN A 5 13.45 27.08 -21.69
CA GLN A 5 14.50 27.43 -22.65
C GLN A 5 14.42 26.59 -23.93
N GLY A 6 13.37 25.78 -24.12
CA GLY A 6 13.22 24.90 -25.28
C GLY A 6 14.22 23.74 -25.31
N LEU A 7 14.90 23.46 -24.20
CA LEU A 7 15.86 22.36 -24.09
C LEU A 7 15.15 21.03 -23.86
N ALA A 8 15.68 19.95 -24.44
CA ALA A 8 15.14 18.62 -24.23
C ALA A 8 15.22 18.22 -22.75
N LEU A 9 14.12 17.66 -22.26
CA LEU A 9 14.01 17.03 -20.95
C LEU A 9 14.21 15.53 -21.10
N THR A 10 15.02 14.92 -20.24
CA THR A 10 15.23 13.47 -20.23
C THR A 10 14.14 12.75 -19.44
N THR A 11 13.97 11.44 -19.70
CA THR A 11 13.08 10.58 -18.91
C THR A 11 13.50 10.51 -17.43
N LEU A 12 14.81 10.43 -17.17
CA LEU A 12 15.36 10.50 -15.82
C LEU A 12 15.05 11.81 -15.09
N GLU A 13 15.22 12.97 -15.76
CA GLU A 13 14.83 14.27 -15.20
C GLU A 13 13.32 14.31 -14.90
N LEU A 14 12.49 13.74 -15.79
CA LEU A 14 11.04 13.67 -15.56
C LEU A 14 10.69 12.80 -14.34
N THR A 15 11.30 11.63 -14.22
CA THR A 15 11.11 10.73 -13.06
C THR A 15 11.57 11.40 -11.77
N THR A 16 12.72 12.07 -11.76
CA THR A 16 13.20 12.79 -10.57
C THR A 16 12.27 13.93 -10.16
N ILE A 17 11.78 14.74 -11.10
CA ILE A 17 10.78 15.79 -10.80
C ILE A 17 9.51 15.16 -10.19
N SER A 18 9.09 13.98 -10.66
CA SER A 18 7.92 13.28 -10.10
C SER A 18 8.10 12.90 -8.64
N PHE A 19 9.29 12.43 -8.27
CA PHE A 19 9.61 12.17 -6.87
C PHE A 19 9.74 13.44 -6.04
N VAL A 20 10.28 14.53 -6.60
CA VAL A 20 10.36 15.82 -5.91
C VAL A 20 8.97 16.34 -5.52
N VAL A 21 7.99 16.26 -6.42
CA VAL A 21 6.61 16.68 -6.13
C VAL A 21 6.04 15.89 -4.94
N VAL A 22 6.17 14.55 -4.97
CA VAL A 22 5.69 13.69 -3.87
C VAL A 22 6.46 13.97 -2.58
N PHE A 23 7.77 14.18 -2.67
CA PHE A 23 8.64 14.45 -1.53
C PHE A 23 8.31 15.78 -0.83
N LEU A 24 8.01 16.83 -1.60
CA LEU A 24 7.63 18.13 -1.04
C LEU A 24 6.31 18.05 -0.26
N VAL A 25 5.31 17.36 -0.82
CA VAL A 25 4.02 17.18 -0.13
C VAL A 25 4.20 16.33 1.12
N THR A 26 4.89 15.20 1.03
CA THR A 26 5.13 14.33 2.19
C THR A 26 5.92 15.06 3.29
N SER A 27 6.93 15.84 2.92
CA SER A 27 7.68 16.70 3.85
C SER A 27 6.79 17.75 4.51
N PHE A 28 5.89 18.38 3.76
CA PHE A 28 4.91 19.33 4.31
C PHE A 28 3.98 18.66 5.33
N CYS A 29 3.43 17.48 4.99
CA CYS A 29 2.60 16.70 5.92
C CYS A 29 3.36 16.27 7.19
N TRP A 30 4.68 16.09 7.10
CA TRP A 30 5.53 15.70 8.23
C TRP A 30 6.06 16.88 9.04
N ARG A 31 5.85 18.12 8.60
CA ARG A 31 6.41 19.33 9.24
C ARG A 31 6.07 19.45 10.73
N PHE A 32 4.86 19.06 11.11
CA PHE A 32 4.36 19.15 12.49
C PHE A 32 4.40 17.81 13.23
N LYS A 33 5.02 16.78 12.63
CA LYS A 33 5.17 15.50 13.30
C LYS A 33 6.22 15.66 14.42
N PRO A 34 5.89 15.38 15.69
CA PRO A 34 6.86 15.43 16.77
C PRO A 34 7.95 14.37 16.54
N SER A 35 9.22 14.77 16.55
CA SER A 35 10.38 13.89 16.33
C SER A 35 11.06 13.42 17.63
N ASP A 36 10.89 14.18 18.72
CA ASP A 36 11.72 14.03 19.92
C ASP A 36 10.93 13.37 21.05
N ILE A 37 10.77 12.05 20.96
CA ILE A 37 10.13 11.24 22.01
C ILE A 37 11.12 11.09 23.17
N SER A 38 10.93 11.84 24.25
CA SER A 38 11.86 11.92 25.39
C SER A 38 11.49 11.03 26.58
N SER A 39 10.23 10.64 26.72
CA SER A 39 9.76 9.84 27.85
C SER A 39 8.55 8.98 27.50
N THR A 40 8.40 7.87 28.22
CA THR A 40 7.24 6.98 28.13
C THR A 40 6.37 7.17 29.37
N LEU A 41 5.10 7.50 29.19
CA LEU A 41 4.13 7.52 30.28
C LEU A 41 3.57 6.11 30.49
N THR A 42 3.90 5.48 31.60
CA THR A 42 3.32 4.17 31.96
C THR A 42 1.98 4.41 32.64
N LEU A 43 0.91 3.90 32.02
CA LEU A 43 -0.44 3.96 32.58
C LEU A 43 -0.69 2.68 33.40
N HIS A 44 -0.93 2.84 34.69
CA HIS A 44 -1.31 1.74 35.58
C HIS A 44 -2.84 1.67 35.67
N ALA A 45 -3.42 0.54 35.26
CA ALA A 45 -4.84 0.28 35.41
C ALA A 45 -5.11 -0.36 36.79
N ASN A 46 -6.03 0.22 37.56
CA ASN A 46 -6.49 -0.34 38.83
C ASN A 46 -7.50 -1.48 38.67
N THR A 47 -8.00 -1.67 37.44
CA THR A 47 -9.03 -2.65 37.09
C THR A 47 -8.43 -3.76 36.24
N ASP A 48 -8.82 -5.01 36.49
CA ASP A 48 -8.42 -6.15 35.68
C ASP A 48 -8.89 -5.97 34.22
N ILE A 49 -7.99 -6.28 33.28
CA ILE A 49 -8.25 -6.14 31.85
C ILE A 49 -9.44 -6.99 31.37
N ASN A 50 -9.72 -8.10 32.03
CA ASN A 50 -10.86 -8.95 31.71
C ASN A 50 -12.19 -8.25 32.01
N ILE A 51 -12.27 -7.52 33.12
CA ILE A 51 -13.46 -6.73 33.50
C ILE A 51 -13.70 -5.62 32.46
N ILE A 52 -12.63 -4.92 32.05
CA ILE A 52 -12.72 -3.88 31.02
C ILE A 52 -13.24 -4.47 29.70
N ARG A 53 -12.77 -5.66 29.32
CA ARG A 53 -13.23 -6.35 28.11
C ARG A 53 -14.69 -6.77 28.21
N GLU A 54 -15.12 -7.34 29.33
CA GLU A 54 -16.53 -7.73 29.50
C GLU A 54 -17.48 -6.54 29.41
N GLN A 55 -17.07 -5.37 29.91
CA GLN A 55 -17.89 -4.17 29.92
C GLN A 55 -17.88 -3.40 28.60
N HIS A 56 -16.74 -3.36 27.88
CA HIS A 56 -16.55 -2.46 26.75
C HIS A 56 -16.28 -3.17 25.41
N CYS A 57 -15.91 -4.44 25.39
CA CYS A 57 -15.67 -5.15 24.14
C CYS A 57 -17.01 -5.45 23.45
N PRO A 58 -17.19 -5.07 22.17
CA PRO A 58 -18.41 -5.43 21.43
C PRO A 58 -18.61 -6.94 21.27
N TYR A 59 -17.52 -7.72 21.36
CA TYR A 59 -17.50 -9.17 21.17
C TYR A 59 -16.69 -9.84 22.31
N PRO A 60 -17.22 -9.88 23.55
CA PRO A 60 -16.46 -10.36 24.71
C PRO A 60 -16.13 -11.86 24.64
N SER A 61 -16.92 -12.64 23.90
CA SER A 61 -16.69 -14.07 23.67
C SER A 61 -15.54 -14.38 22.71
N GLN A 62 -15.03 -13.38 21.98
CA GLN A 62 -13.91 -13.58 21.05
C GLN A 62 -12.58 -13.47 21.77
N GLU A 63 -11.66 -14.41 21.49
CA GLU A 63 -10.29 -14.33 21.96
C GLU A 63 -9.59 -13.13 21.32
N TRP A 64 -8.76 -12.43 22.09
CA TRP A 64 -7.86 -11.43 21.54
C TRP A 64 -6.66 -12.09 20.86
N HIS A 65 -6.13 -11.41 19.84
CA HIS A 65 -5.08 -11.99 19.01
C HIS A 65 -3.74 -11.31 19.27
N GLU A 66 -3.74 -9.99 19.30
CA GLU A 66 -2.53 -9.17 19.35
C GLU A 66 -2.32 -8.63 20.76
N THR A 67 -3.33 -7.93 21.29
CA THR A 67 -3.37 -7.36 22.63
C THR A 67 -4.77 -7.50 23.25
N PRO A 68 -4.88 -7.52 24.58
CA PRO A 68 -6.19 -7.49 25.24
C PRO A 68 -7.07 -6.28 24.88
N LEU A 69 -6.48 -5.21 24.32
CA LEU A 69 -7.16 -3.97 23.92
C LEU A 69 -7.40 -3.87 22.40
N ASP A 70 -7.31 -4.98 21.65
CA ASP A 70 -7.54 -5.00 20.19
C ASP A 70 -8.92 -4.47 19.75
N PHE A 71 -9.89 -4.43 20.66
CA PHE A 71 -11.23 -3.91 20.42
C PHE A 71 -11.31 -2.38 20.41
N VAL A 72 -10.31 -1.69 20.96
CA VAL A 72 -10.25 -0.21 20.98
C VAL A 72 -9.99 0.34 19.58
N CYS A 73 -9.15 -0.35 18.81
CA CYS A 73 -8.88 -0.05 17.40
C CYS A 73 -9.23 -1.29 16.57
N ASP A 74 -10.51 -1.45 16.22
CA ASP A 74 -11.02 -2.57 15.42
C ASP A 74 -10.98 -2.32 13.90
N ASP A 75 -10.38 -1.21 13.50
CA ASP A 75 -10.16 -0.80 12.12
C ASP A 75 -9.37 -1.82 11.30
N VAL A 76 -9.88 -2.12 10.10
CA VAL A 76 -9.27 -3.04 9.15
C VAL A 76 -8.86 -2.27 7.90
N SER A 77 -7.56 -2.00 7.75
CA SER A 77 -7.05 -1.30 6.56
C SER A 77 -6.78 -2.24 5.39
N PHE A 78 -7.16 -1.82 4.18
CA PHE A 78 -6.83 -2.48 2.92
C PHE A 78 -5.32 -2.69 2.76
N CYS A 79 -4.52 -1.66 3.02
CA CYS A 79 -3.06 -1.73 2.91
C CYS A 79 -2.47 -2.69 3.95
N ALA A 80 -2.90 -2.60 5.21
CA ALA A 80 -2.39 -3.46 6.28
C ALA A 80 -2.67 -4.94 5.99
N VAL A 81 -3.89 -5.25 5.57
CA VAL A 81 -4.32 -6.62 5.30
C VAL A 81 -3.50 -7.23 4.15
N HIS A 82 -3.30 -6.51 3.05
CA HIS A 82 -2.49 -7.00 1.93
C HIS A 82 -1.00 -7.08 2.29
N TRP A 83 -0.47 -6.08 3.00
CA TRP A 83 0.92 -6.08 3.42
C TRP A 83 1.23 -7.26 4.35
N HIS A 84 0.38 -7.51 5.35
CA HIS A 84 0.51 -8.68 6.21
C HIS A 84 0.41 -9.99 5.42
N TYR A 85 -0.49 -10.06 4.44
CA TYR A 85 -0.62 -11.24 3.58
C TYR A 85 0.67 -11.54 2.81
N TYR A 86 1.26 -10.54 2.14
CA TYR A 86 2.50 -10.73 1.38
C TYR A 86 3.71 -10.99 2.28
N THR A 87 3.82 -10.30 3.42
CA THR A 87 4.89 -10.56 4.38
C THR A 87 4.81 -11.96 4.98
N GLU A 88 3.61 -12.48 5.25
CA GLU A 88 3.44 -13.88 5.68
C GLU A 88 3.83 -14.89 4.59
N ILE A 89 3.55 -14.61 3.31
CA ILE A 89 4.05 -15.44 2.21
C ILE A 89 5.59 -15.46 2.22
N LEU A 90 6.22 -14.30 2.31
CA LEU A 90 7.68 -14.18 2.38
C LEU A 90 8.26 -14.93 3.60
N ARG A 91 7.60 -14.86 4.76
CA ARG A 91 7.99 -15.62 5.96
C ARG A 91 7.89 -17.12 5.72
N LYS A 92 6.83 -17.61 5.08
CA LYS A 92 6.70 -19.04 4.71
C LYS A 92 7.74 -19.50 3.70
N MET A 93 8.24 -18.58 2.86
CA MET A 93 9.37 -18.82 1.97
C MET A 93 10.73 -18.66 2.66
N HIS A 94 10.77 -18.38 3.96
CA HIS A 94 11.99 -18.15 4.76
C HIS A 94 12.81 -16.93 4.30
N ILE A 95 12.16 -15.88 3.79
CA ILE A 95 12.78 -14.61 3.36
C ILE A 95 12.16 -13.42 4.13
N PRO A 96 12.49 -13.21 5.42
CA PRO A 96 11.89 -12.13 6.22
C PRO A 96 12.54 -10.77 5.90
N MET A 97 12.16 -10.16 4.76
CA MET A 97 12.78 -8.91 4.27
C MET A 97 12.35 -7.65 5.04
N PHE A 98 11.07 -7.53 5.43
CA PHE A 98 10.51 -6.25 5.85
C PHE A 98 10.30 -6.07 7.36
N SER A 99 9.95 -7.14 8.07
CA SER A 99 9.65 -7.05 9.51
C SER A 99 9.91 -8.37 10.22
N ARG A 100 10.59 -8.29 11.37
CA ARG A 100 10.83 -9.44 12.26
C ARG A 100 9.49 -10.05 12.72
N PRO A 101 9.36 -11.39 12.76
CA PRO A 101 8.17 -12.04 13.32
C PRO A 101 7.93 -11.68 14.78
N MET A 102 6.67 -11.63 15.19
CA MET A 102 6.31 -11.40 16.59
C MET A 102 6.43 -12.69 17.39
N THR A 103 7.17 -12.65 18.50
CA THR A 103 7.43 -13.83 19.34
C THR A 103 6.64 -13.81 20.66
N ALA A 104 6.21 -12.63 21.12
CA ALA A 104 5.47 -12.47 22.37
C ALA A 104 3.96 -12.24 22.15
N LYS A 105 3.14 -12.85 23.01
CA LYS A 105 1.70 -12.59 23.17
C LYS A 105 1.44 -12.38 24.67
N PRO A 106 0.98 -11.20 25.14
CA PRO A 106 0.69 -9.97 24.40
C PRO A 106 1.91 -9.39 23.68
N ARG A 107 1.67 -8.52 22.69
CA ARG A 107 2.73 -7.84 21.97
C ARG A 107 3.63 -7.02 22.90
N ASP A 108 4.94 -7.19 22.73
CA ASP A 108 5.99 -6.49 23.47
C ASP A 108 6.56 -5.27 22.73
N ARG A 109 6.17 -5.06 21.46
CA ARG A 109 6.62 -3.93 20.63
C ARG A 109 5.55 -3.39 19.69
N ILE A 110 5.72 -2.13 19.29
CA ILE A 110 4.96 -1.51 18.21
C ILE A 110 5.54 -1.98 16.87
N VAL A 111 4.68 -2.46 15.98
CA VAL A 111 5.13 -2.97 14.68
C VAL A 111 5.21 -1.83 13.67
N SER A 112 6.35 -1.70 12.99
CA SER A 112 6.60 -0.63 12.00
C SER A 112 5.81 -0.79 10.71
N ASP A 113 5.21 -1.96 10.47
CA ASP A 113 4.48 -2.31 9.25
C ASP A 113 2.96 -2.24 9.40
N ASN A 114 2.48 -1.48 10.38
CA ASN A 114 1.06 -1.22 10.55
C ASN A 114 0.62 -0.05 9.66
N PHE A 115 -0.39 -0.29 8.81
CA PHE A 115 -0.99 0.75 7.97
C PHE A 115 -2.36 1.13 8.57
N PRO A 116 -2.46 2.27 9.27
CA PRO A 116 -3.75 2.71 9.80
C PRO A 116 -4.69 3.10 8.65
N ILE A 117 -5.99 3.10 8.95
CA ILE A 117 -7.00 3.66 8.05
C ILE A 117 -6.71 5.15 7.85
N THR A 118 -6.83 5.61 6.61
CA THR A 118 -6.64 7.02 6.27
C THR A 118 -7.91 7.81 6.53
N ASP A 119 -7.80 9.01 7.08
CA ASP A 119 -8.94 9.92 7.18
C ASP A 119 -9.28 10.56 5.83
N LEU A 120 -10.53 10.99 5.66
CA LEU A 120 -10.98 11.65 4.42
C LEU A 120 -10.10 12.87 4.06
N LYS A 121 -9.62 13.61 5.06
CA LYS A 121 -8.70 14.74 4.84
C LYS A 121 -7.38 14.29 4.24
N ALA A 122 -6.82 13.18 4.73
CA ALA A 122 -5.60 12.60 4.19
C ALA A 122 -5.82 12.10 2.76
N ASP A 123 -6.97 11.46 2.48
CA ASP A 123 -7.34 11.00 1.15
C ASP A 123 -7.46 12.16 0.15
N CYS A 124 -8.06 13.28 0.55
CA CYS A 124 -8.18 14.49 -0.27
C CYS A 124 -6.83 15.13 -0.61
N ILE A 125 -5.82 14.98 0.25
CA ILE A 125 -4.46 15.48 0.00
C ILE A 125 -3.68 14.47 -0.85
N ALA A 126 -3.76 13.17 -0.53
CA ALA A 126 -3.00 12.12 -1.19
C ALA A 126 -3.47 11.88 -2.64
N THR A 127 -4.77 11.92 -2.90
CA THR A 127 -5.34 11.57 -4.21
C THR A 127 -4.81 12.46 -5.34
N PRO A 128 -4.87 13.80 -5.26
CA PRO A 128 -4.33 14.67 -6.32
C PRO A 128 -2.82 14.47 -6.54
N VAL A 129 -2.08 14.17 -5.48
CA VAL A 129 -0.62 14.01 -5.51
C VAL A 129 -0.23 12.70 -6.19
N LEU A 130 -0.96 11.62 -5.89
CA LEU A 130 -0.81 10.35 -6.59
C LEU A 130 -1.21 10.46 -8.06
N LEU A 131 -2.29 11.19 -8.38
CA LEU A 131 -2.71 11.46 -9.77
C LEU A 131 -1.68 12.30 -10.53
N ALA A 132 -1.10 13.32 -9.89
CA ALA A 132 -0.01 14.10 -10.47
C ALA A 132 1.19 13.19 -10.74
N PHE A 133 1.62 12.38 -9.75
CA PHE A 133 2.70 11.42 -9.93
C PHE A 133 2.43 10.41 -11.07
N GLY A 134 1.23 9.83 -11.13
CA GLY A 134 0.86 8.87 -12.16
C GLY A 134 0.76 9.47 -13.56
N SER A 135 0.30 10.72 -13.68
CA SER A 135 0.17 11.42 -14.97
C SER A 135 1.48 11.99 -15.49
N MET A 136 2.50 12.21 -14.63
CA MET A 136 3.78 12.76 -15.06
C MET A 136 4.47 11.96 -16.17
N PHE A 137 4.37 10.62 -16.16
CA PHE A 137 4.96 9.79 -17.21
C PHE A 137 4.33 10.01 -18.60
N MET A 138 3.12 10.56 -18.66
CA MET A 138 2.49 10.99 -19.92
C MET A 138 3.19 12.20 -20.54
N LEU A 139 3.92 13.02 -19.78
CA LEU A 139 4.62 14.19 -20.33
C LEU A 139 5.73 13.79 -21.31
N ALA A 140 6.31 12.60 -21.16
CA ALA A 140 7.31 12.04 -22.08
C ALA A 140 6.70 11.33 -23.31
N TRP A 141 5.43 11.59 -23.64
CA TRP A 141 4.73 10.90 -24.75
C TRP A 141 5.43 11.02 -26.11
N ASN A 142 6.07 12.16 -26.36
CA ASN A 142 6.77 12.49 -27.62
C ASN A 142 8.28 12.68 -27.42
N PHE A 143 8.85 12.12 -26.36
CA PHE A 143 10.30 12.19 -26.16
C PHE A 143 11.03 11.34 -27.20
N HIS A 144 12.31 11.68 -27.42
CA HIS A 144 13.19 10.87 -28.25
C HIS A 144 13.56 9.60 -27.48
N PHE A 145 13.34 8.45 -28.11
CA PHE A 145 13.76 7.15 -27.59
C PHE A 145 14.75 6.51 -28.57
N PRO A 146 15.70 5.69 -28.08
CA PRO A 146 16.68 5.06 -28.95
C PRO A 146 16.06 4.08 -29.97
N SER A 147 14.91 3.48 -29.65
CA SER A 147 14.17 2.58 -30.53
C SER A 147 12.64 2.81 -30.48
N PRO A 148 11.90 2.46 -31.55
CA PRO A 148 10.44 2.56 -31.57
C PRO A 148 9.76 1.59 -30.57
N VAL A 149 10.42 0.47 -30.24
CA VAL A 149 9.90 -0.50 -29.27
C VAL A 149 9.96 0.07 -27.85
N GLU A 150 11.07 0.70 -27.46
CA GLU A 150 11.21 1.40 -26.17
C GLU A 150 10.18 2.52 -26.05
N HIS A 151 9.94 3.26 -27.13
CA HIS A 151 8.90 4.31 -27.14
C HIS A 151 7.50 3.73 -26.92
N LEU A 152 7.16 2.62 -27.58
CA LEU A 152 5.87 1.95 -27.41
C LEU A 152 5.71 1.40 -25.99
N LEU A 153 6.74 0.73 -25.45
CA LEU A 153 6.74 0.20 -24.10
C LEU A 153 6.59 1.31 -23.06
N TRP A 154 7.22 2.48 -23.28
CA TRP A 154 7.03 3.66 -22.45
C TRP A 154 5.57 4.10 -22.42
N ARG A 155 4.91 4.19 -23.58
CA ARG A 155 3.50 4.59 -23.67
C ARG A 155 2.59 3.60 -22.94
N ILE A 156 2.80 2.30 -23.14
CA ILE A 156 2.04 1.24 -22.46
C ILE A 156 2.24 1.33 -20.96
N ALA A 157 3.49 1.41 -20.49
CA ALA A 157 3.81 1.51 -19.08
C ALA A 157 3.21 2.78 -18.46
N SER A 158 3.28 3.91 -19.15
CA SER A 158 2.78 5.19 -18.65
C SER A 158 1.25 5.21 -18.57
N ILE A 159 0.54 4.68 -19.58
CA ILE A 159 -0.93 4.52 -19.52
C ILE A 159 -1.29 3.60 -18.35
N TYR A 160 -0.60 2.47 -18.26
CA TYR A 160 -0.85 1.50 -17.20
C TYR A 160 -0.64 2.11 -15.81
N ASN A 161 0.41 2.90 -15.59
CA ASN A 161 0.67 3.59 -14.33
C ASN A 161 -0.50 4.54 -13.97
N LEU A 162 -0.97 5.35 -14.92
CA LEU A 162 -2.09 6.26 -14.69
C LEU A 162 -3.38 5.51 -14.37
N VAL A 163 -3.70 4.46 -15.15
CA VAL A 163 -4.88 3.61 -14.94
C VAL A 163 -4.81 2.91 -13.59
N PHE A 164 -3.63 2.37 -13.23
CA PHE A 164 -3.41 1.74 -11.94
C PHE A 164 -3.59 2.72 -10.78
N THR A 165 -3.08 3.95 -10.90
CA THR A 165 -3.29 4.98 -9.87
C THR A 165 -4.78 5.30 -9.68
N VAL A 166 -5.52 5.50 -10.76
CA VAL A 166 -6.96 5.84 -10.70
C VAL A 166 -7.78 4.67 -10.18
N ILE A 167 -7.70 3.51 -10.85
CA ILE A 167 -8.51 2.34 -10.52
C ILE A 167 -8.06 1.74 -9.18
N GLY A 168 -6.75 1.64 -8.94
CA GLY A 168 -6.18 1.14 -7.70
C GLY A 168 -6.55 2.02 -6.51
N GLY A 169 -6.52 3.35 -6.67
CA GLY A 169 -6.97 4.29 -5.64
C GLY A 169 -8.46 4.13 -5.30
N LEU A 170 -9.33 4.10 -6.32
CA LEU A 170 -10.78 3.88 -6.13
C LEU A 170 -11.07 2.51 -5.49
N HIS A 171 -10.39 1.46 -5.95
CA HIS A 171 -10.54 0.10 -5.43
C HIS A 171 -10.06 0.00 -3.98
N ALA A 172 -8.92 0.60 -3.64
CA ALA A 172 -8.39 0.65 -2.28
C ALA A 172 -9.37 1.39 -1.36
N GLY A 173 -9.84 2.59 -1.75
CA GLY A 173 -10.83 3.35 -0.98
C GLY A 173 -12.15 2.60 -0.77
N TYR A 174 -12.67 1.94 -1.82
CA TYR A 174 -13.85 1.08 -1.70
C TYR A 174 -13.62 -0.08 -0.73
N CYS A 175 -12.46 -0.74 -0.80
CA CYS A 175 -12.15 -1.86 0.06
C CYS A 175 -11.97 -1.44 1.53
N ASP A 176 -11.25 -0.34 1.76
CA ASP A 176 -10.93 0.19 3.09
C ASP A 176 -12.18 0.70 3.81
N LYS A 177 -13.06 1.45 3.12
CA LYS A 177 -14.23 2.08 3.74
C LYS A 177 -15.49 1.23 3.77
N ILE A 178 -15.65 0.30 2.81
CA ILE A 178 -16.92 -0.41 2.62
C ILE A 178 -16.73 -1.92 2.76
N LEU A 179 -15.90 -2.53 1.92
CA LEU A 179 -15.89 -3.99 1.78
C LEU A 179 -15.30 -4.69 3.00
N LEU A 180 -14.09 -4.31 3.43
CA LEU A 180 -13.38 -4.98 4.52
C LEU A 180 -14.07 -4.80 5.88
N PRO A 181 -14.52 -3.58 6.28
CA PRO A 181 -15.26 -3.42 7.53
C PRO A 181 -16.57 -4.22 7.55
N ARG A 182 -17.29 -4.30 6.42
CA ARG A 182 -18.52 -5.10 6.32
C ARG A 182 -18.26 -6.59 6.46
N GLU A 183 -17.22 -7.11 5.79
CA GLU A 183 -16.84 -8.52 5.88
C GLU A 183 -16.31 -8.87 7.28
N TYR A 184 -15.52 -7.98 7.89
CA TYR A 184 -15.03 -8.15 9.26
C TYR A 184 -16.18 -8.21 10.27
N LYS A 185 -17.09 -7.22 10.28
CA LYS A 185 -18.27 -7.23 11.16
C LYS A 185 -19.12 -8.48 10.96
N ARG A 186 -19.34 -8.90 9.71
CA ARG A 186 -20.06 -10.14 9.39
C ARG A 186 -19.39 -11.35 10.03
N ARG A 187 -18.06 -11.46 9.96
CA ARG A 187 -17.30 -12.59 10.54
C ARG A 187 -17.26 -12.58 12.05
N MET A 188 -17.30 -11.41 12.68
CA MET A 188 -17.37 -11.29 14.15
C MET A 188 -18.75 -11.70 14.70
N VAL A 189 -19.82 -11.54 13.91
CA VAL A 189 -21.20 -11.92 14.28
C VAL A 189 -21.52 -13.39 13.93
N LEU A 190 -20.97 -13.90 12.82
CA LEU A 190 -21.17 -15.30 12.37
C LEU A 190 -20.72 -16.44 13.32
N PRO A 191 -19.84 -16.29 14.33
CA PRO A 191 -19.48 -17.39 15.24
C PRO A 191 -20.69 -17.91 16.02
N LEU A 192 -21.75 -17.11 16.14
CA LEU A 192 -23.02 -17.47 16.81
C LEU A 192 -24.01 -18.25 15.93
N SER A 193 -23.81 -18.33 14.60
CA SER A 193 -24.89 -18.70 13.67
C SER A 193 -24.60 -19.86 12.71
N THR A 194 -23.53 -20.64 12.88
CA THR A 194 -23.28 -21.74 11.92
C THR A 194 -22.70 -23.01 12.53
N VAL A 195 -23.42 -23.58 13.50
CA VAL A 195 -23.62 -25.04 13.50
C VAL A 195 -24.77 -25.34 12.53
N LYS A 196 -24.49 -25.25 11.22
CA LYS A 196 -25.37 -25.88 10.21
C LYS A 196 -24.73 -27.21 9.85
N THR A 197 -25.12 -28.23 10.61
CA THR A 197 -25.24 -29.61 10.15
C THR A 197 -25.93 -29.61 8.79
N SER A 198 -25.22 -29.90 7.69
CA SER A 198 -25.79 -30.68 6.57
C SER A 198 -24.79 -30.99 5.45
N THR A 199 -24.90 -32.24 4.96
CA THR A 199 -24.46 -32.82 3.67
C THR A 199 -22.97 -32.96 3.38
N ASN A 200 -22.53 -34.22 3.20
CA ASN A 200 -21.20 -34.63 2.74
C ASN A 200 -20.87 -33.99 1.38
N PRO A 201 -19.97 -32.99 1.32
CA PRO A 201 -19.49 -32.49 0.05
C PRO A 201 -18.58 -33.52 -0.61
N SER A 202 -18.59 -33.61 -1.95
CA SER A 202 -17.64 -34.45 -2.67
C SER A 202 -16.19 -34.12 -2.28
N ARG A 203 -15.32 -35.14 -2.21
CA ARG A 203 -13.93 -35.04 -1.72
C ARG A 203 -13.15 -33.88 -2.36
N GLN A 204 -13.37 -33.63 -3.65
CA GLN A 204 -12.76 -32.54 -4.40
C GLN A 204 -13.26 -31.15 -3.97
N ARG A 205 -14.58 -30.98 -3.78
CA ARG A 205 -15.16 -29.72 -3.27
C ARG A 205 -14.69 -29.41 -1.85
N SER A 206 -14.52 -30.44 -1.03
CA SER A 206 -13.96 -30.30 0.32
C SER A 206 -12.50 -29.80 0.29
N CYS A 207 -11.66 -30.38 -0.59
CA CYS A 207 -10.27 -29.95 -0.76
C CYS A 207 -10.15 -28.49 -1.24
N LEU A 208 -10.89 -28.10 -2.28
CA LEU A 208 -10.90 -26.74 -2.80
C LEU A 208 -11.38 -25.72 -1.75
N ARG A 209 -12.40 -26.07 -0.96
CA ARG A 209 -12.89 -25.22 0.14
C ARG A 209 -11.82 -25.03 1.22
N ASN A 210 -11.13 -26.09 1.60
CA ASN A 210 -10.07 -26.03 2.61
C ASN A 210 -8.87 -25.21 2.11
N LEU A 211 -8.50 -25.38 0.83
CA LEU A 211 -7.47 -24.57 0.19
C LEU A 211 -7.87 -23.10 0.14
N ALA A 212 -9.09 -22.79 -0.29
CA ALA A 212 -9.61 -21.43 -0.33
C ALA A 212 -9.64 -20.78 1.06
N ALA A 213 -10.05 -21.52 2.10
CA ALA A 213 -10.00 -21.03 3.48
C ALA A 213 -8.57 -20.73 3.94
N LYS A 214 -7.61 -21.60 3.60
CA LYS A 214 -6.19 -21.41 3.92
C LYS A 214 -5.57 -20.23 3.15
N LEU A 215 -6.00 -19.99 1.91
CA LEU A 215 -5.57 -18.83 1.12
C LEU A 215 -6.23 -17.52 1.55
N ARG A 216 -7.44 -17.56 2.13
CA ARG A 216 -8.09 -16.35 2.68
C ARG A 216 -7.39 -15.85 3.94
N ASN A 217 -6.95 -16.77 4.80
CA ASN A 217 -6.24 -16.44 6.03
C ASN A 217 -4.97 -17.27 6.18
N ILE A 218 -3.84 -16.68 5.82
CA ILE A 218 -2.51 -17.29 5.91
C ILE A 218 -1.93 -17.18 7.33
N ASP A 219 -2.51 -16.31 8.17
CA ASP A 219 -2.04 -15.99 9.53
C ASP A 219 -1.96 -17.23 10.44
N PRO A 220 -0.84 -17.42 11.17
CA PRO A 220 -0.68 -18.56 12.08
C PRO A 220 -1.77 -18.65 13.17
N TYR A 221 -2.22 -17.50 13.67
CA TYR A 221 -3.21 -17.37 14.73
C TYR A 221 -4.64 -17.21 14.20
N ARG A 222 -4.83 -17.28 12.88
CA ARG A 222 -6.12 -17.14 12.18
C ARG A 222 -6.90 -15.89 12.59
N ASN A 223 -6.21 -14.77 12.79
CA ASN A 223 -6.85 -13.52 13.16
C ASN A 223 -7.91 -13.08 12.11
N PRO A 224 -9.18 -12.86 12.50
CA PRO A 224 -10.24 -12.47 11.57
C PRO A 224 -9.99 -11.11 10.89
N LYS A 225 -9.21 -10.21 11.52
CA LYS A 225 -8.80 -8.91 10.94
C LYS A 225 -7.89 -9.08 9.72
N ARG A 226 -7.13 -10.19 9.64
CA ARG A 226 -6.12 -10.43 8.58
C ARG A 226 -6.65 -11.22 7.38
N GLU A 227 -7.89 -11.66 7.45
CA GLU A 227 -8.46 -12.50 6.40
C GLU A 227 -8.95 -11.67 5.21
N VAL A 228 -8.46 -12.00 4.01
CA VAL A 228 -8.77 -11.29 2.76
C VAL A 228 -9.76 -12.11 1.92
N PRO A 229 -10.86 -11.52 1.44
CA PRO A 229 -11.67 -12.19 0.42
C PRO A 229 -10.84 -12.46 -0.84
N LEU A 230 -10.84 -13.70 -1.35
CA LEU A 230 -10.07 -14.08 -2.55
C LEU A 230 -10.39 -13.21 -3.78
N ARG A 231 -11.64 -12.76 -3.88
CA ARG A 231 -12.12 -11.84 -4.93
C ARG A 231 -11.43 -10.47 -4.92
N VAL A 232 -10.89 -10.06 -3.78
CA VAL A 232 -10.10 -8.82 -3.62
C VAL A 232 -8.63 -9.15 -3.82
N LEU A 233 -8.17 -10.22 -3.18
CA LEU A 233 -6.77 -10.61 -3.17
C LEU A 233 -6.22 -10.85 -4.59
N PHE A 234 -6.82 -11.77 -5.36
CA PHE A 234 -6.24 -12.16 -6.66
C PHE A 234 -6.16 -11.01 -7.66
N PRO A 235 -7.23 -10.23 -7.92
CA PRO A 235 -7.14 -9.09 -8.83
C PRO A 235 -6.14 -8.04 -8.36
N THR A 236 -6.11 -7.75 -7.05
CA THR A 236 -5.17 -6.80 -6.47
C THR A 236 -3.73 -7.27 -6.68
N SER A 237 -3.42 -8.54 -6.39
CA SER A 237 -2.07 -9.09 -6.58
C SER A 237 -1.62 -9.04 -8.04
N VAL A 238 -2.51 -9.37 -8.99
CA VAL A 238 -2.19 -9.33 -10.43
C VAL A 238 -1.92 -7.90 -10.88
N LEU A 239 -2.77 -6.94 -10.49
CA LEU A 239 -2.57 -5.53 -10.81
C LEU A 239 -1.29 -4.97 -10.17
N CYS A 240 -1.03 -5.25 -8.90
CA CYS A 240 0.21 -4.84 -8.25
C CYS A 240 1.45 -5.43 -8.93
N ALA A 241 1.42 -6.70 -9.34
CA ALA A 241 2.53 -7.33 -10.04
C ALA A 241 2.81 -6.66 -11.41
N ALA A 242 1.77 -6.40 -12.20
CA ALA A 242 1.90 -5.69 -13.46
C ALA A 242 2.41 -4.24 -13.27
N TYR A 243 2.00 -3.57 -12.19
CA TYR A 243 2.56 -2.27 -11.80
C TYR A 243 4.05 -2.34 -11.48
N CYS A 244 4.49 -3.32 -10.70
CA CYS A 244 5.90 -3.51 -10.42
C CYS A 244 6.72 -3.72 -11.70
N VAL A 245 6.21 -4.48 -12.67
CA VAL A 245 6.86 -4.68 -13.97
C VAL A 245 6.94 -3.37 -14.75
N GLY A 246 5.83 -2.63 -14.85
CA GLY A 246 5.82 -1.32 -15.54
C GLY A 246 6.75 -0.29 -14.89
N ARG A 247 6.83 -0.28 -13.55
CA ARG A 247 7.75 0.58 -12.81
C ARG A 247 9.21 0.17 -13.01
N ALA A 248 9.52 -1.12 -12.98
CA ALA A 248 10.86 -1.62 -13.25
C ALA A 248 11.30 -1.24 -14.67
N TYR A 249 10.40 -1.33 -15.64
CA TYR A 249 10.65 -0.87 -17.00
C TYR A 249 10.96 0.64 -17.04
N VAL A 250 10.10 1.50 -16.48
CA VAL A 250 10.33 2.96 -16.45
C VAL A 250 11.68 3.30 -15.85
N LEU A 251 12.02 2.70 -14.70
CA LEU A 251 13.31 2.92 -14.05
C LEU A 251 14.49 2.44 -14.91
N THR A 252 14.33 1.33 -15.63
CA THR A 252 15.38 0.82 -16.53
C THR A 252 15.55 1.73 -17.74
N GLU A 253 14.44 2.21 -18.31
CA GLU A 253 14.43 3.13 -19.45
C GLU A 253 15.05 4.50 -19.10
N ASP A 254 14.90 4.96 -17.86
CA ASP A 254 15.56 6.17 -17.37
C ASP A 254 17.10 6.11 -17.51
N PHE A 255 17.70 4.92 -17.42
CA PHE A 255 19.13 4.72 -17.62
C PHE A 255 19.47 4.38 -19.08
N ILE A 256 18.69 3.51 -19.72
CA ILE A 256 18.94 3.09 -21.11
C ILE A 256 18.80 4.29 -22.06
N GLY A 257 17.83 5.18 -21.84
CA GLY A 257 17.60 6.37 -22.66
C GLY A 257 18.81 7.31 -22.74
N LEU A 258 19.71 7.28 -21.75
CA LEU A 258 20.95 8.07 -21.76
C LEU A 258 21.90 7.71 -22.91
N ARG A 259 21.74 6.53 -23.53
CA ARG A 259 22.56 6.08 -24.66
C ARG A 259 22.36 6.89 -25.94
N SER A 260 21.21 7.55 -26.08
CA SER A 260 20.85 8.31 -27.27
C SER A 260 19.98 9.50 -26.88
N LEU A 261 20.63 10.61 -26.54
CA LEU A 261 19.97 11.87 -26.20
C LEU A 261 20.05 12.88 -27.35
N PRO A 262 19.04 13.76 -27.51
CA PRO A 262 19.10 14.86 -28.45
C PRO A 262 20.23 15.84 -28.06
N ALA A 263 20.83 16.52 -29.04
CA ALA A 263 21.97 17.43 -28.81
C ALA A 263 21.68 18.54 -27.77
N SER A 264 20.43 19.02 -27.70
CA SER A 264 20.01 20.02 -26.71
C SER A 264 20.01 19.51 -25.27
N ALA A 265 20.05 18.18 -25.05
CA ALA A 265 20.22 17.59 -23.73
C ALA A 265 21.55 17.99 -23.09
N PHE A 266 22.61 18.16 -23.90
CA PHE A 266 23.96 18.51 -23.44
C PHE A 266 24.17 20.01 -23.22
N GLN A 267 23.19 20.85 -23.56
CA GLN A 267 23.28 22.30 -23.34
C GLN A 267 23.01 22.64 -21.88
N THR A 268 23.83 23.54 -21.33
CA THR A 268 23.69 24.06 -19.97
C THR A 268 22.54 25.05 -19.87
N VAL A 269 21.77 24.95 -18.78
CA VAL A 269 20.70 25.91 -18.48
C VAL A 269 21.31 27.25 -18.13
N SER A 270 20.89 28.32 -18.81
CA SER A 270 21.27 29.69 -18.47
C SER A 270 20.50 30.12 -17.21
N TRP A 271 21.05 29.85 -16.03
CA TRP A 271 20.41 30.20 -14.76
C TRP A 271 20.40 31.72 -14.48
N SER A 272 21.31 32.46 -15.11
CA SER A 272 21.40 33.93 -15.01
C SER A 272 20.14 34.66 -15.48
N ASP A 273 19.35 34.04 -16.37
CA ASP A 273 18.11 34.61 -16.88
C ASP A 273 16.96 34.52 -15.87
N TYR A 274 17.07 33.63 -14.87
CA TYR A 274 16.03 33.37 -13.87
C TYR A 274 16.35 33.93 -12.49
N VAL A 275 17.64 34.11 -12.17
CA VAL A 275 18.07 34.71 -10.91
C VAL A 275 18.27 36.20 -11.15
N PRO A 276 17.45 37.09 -10.55
CA PRO A 276 17.70 38.51 -10.63
C PRO A 276 19.09 38.78 -10.06
N HIS A 277 19.96 39.28 -10.91
CA HIS A 277 21.30 39.69 -10.57
C HIS A 277 21.20 41.09 -9.93
N LEU A 278 21.81 41.26 -8.76
CA LEU A 278 21.99 42.56 -8.10
C LEU A 278 23.05 43.39 -8.82
#